data_AF-A0A9W9BRG1-F1
#
_entry.id   AF-A0A9W9BRG1-F1
#
_cell.length_a   1.000
_cell.length_b   1.000
_cell.length_c   1.000
_cell.angle_alpha   90.00
_cell.angle_beta   90.00
_cell.angle_gamma   90.00
#
_symmetry.space_group_name_H-M   'P 1'
#
loop_
_entity.id
_entity.type
_entity.pdbx_description
1 polymer ?
#
loop_
_entity_poly.entity_id
_entity_poly.type
_entity_poly.pdbx_seq_one_letter_code
_entity_poly.pdbx_strand_id
1 'polypeptide(L)'
;MSYYDIDAILTDAEKIPCQFEIDVPYLGHLDNSPHGLKSNTSLNLPLWLAEMLALASTPTSRAPLTLNLPPCLSAMVLAALRADPRAVPLRDQSAHFYGVGVRMLDLFDERDIAEVLRKTFVVRAGEVGLHARKADEGVGGNGGEFLRGLEEWERALFRRGHDGVKGAKEWTEKVKKT
;
A
#
# COMPACT_ATOMS: atom_id res chain seq x y z
N MET A 1 9.11 5.90 7.53
CA MET A 1 7.85 6.66 7.64
C MET A 1 7.91 7.56 8.86
N SER A 2 7.31 8.75 8.81
CA SER A 2 7.25 9.70 9.95
C SER A 2 5.97 9.48 10.74
N TYR A 3 6.02 9.63 12.08
CA TYR A 3 4.85 9.48 12.95
C TYR A 3 3.68 10.42 12.60
N TYR A 4 3.97 11.60 12.06
CA TYR A 4 2.96 12.61 11.71
C TYR A 4 2.48 12.50 10.26
N ASP A 5 2.93 11.50 9.51
CA ASP A 5 2.48 11.28 8.15
C ASP A 5 1.12 10.57 8.16
N ILE A 6 0.10 11.24 7.63
CA ILE A 6 -1.27 10.73 7.59
C ILE A 6 -1.33 9.46 6.73
N ASP A 7 -0.60 9.40 5.63
CA ASP A 7 -0.60 8.24 4.74
C ASP A 7 0.06 7.03 5.41
N ALA A 8 1.05 7.26 6.28
CA ALA A 8 1.64 6.20 7.08
C ALA A 8 0.64 5.66 8.13
N ILE A 9 -0.09 6.53 8.83
CA ILE A 9 -1.14 6.13 9.79
C ILE A 9 -2.23 5.32 9.09
N LEU A 10 -2.67 5.75 7.90
CA LEU A 10 -3.67 5.04 7.12
C LEU A 10 -3.15 3.69 6.59
N THR A 11 -1.88 3.63 6.19
CA THR A 11 -1.22 2.37 5.81
C THR A 11 -1.21 1.39 6.98
N ASP A 12 -0.87 1.85 8.18
CA ASP A 12 -0.82 1.02 9.38
C ASP A 12 -2.21 0.56 9.85
N ALA A 13 -3.27 1.25 9.46
CA ALA A 13 -4.66 0.87 9.75
C ALA A 13 -5.21 -0.23 8.81
N GLU A 14 -4.50 -0.57 7.73
CA GLU A 14 -4.90 -1.65 6.81
C GLU A 14 -4.98 -2.99 7.52
N LYS A 15 -6.00 -3.78 7.17
CA LYS A 15 -6.26 -5.07 7.81
C LYS A 15 -5.51 -6.18 7.09
N ILE A 16 -4.77 -6.98 7.85
CA ILE A 16 -3.95 -8.08 7.33
C ILE A 16 -4.41 -9.40 7.91
N PRO A 17 -4.43 -10.48 7.09
CA PRO A 17 -4.74 -11.81 7.56
C PRO A 17 -3.68 -12.32 8.55
N CYS A 18 -4.14 -12.69 9.73
CA CYS A 18 -3.32 -13.20 10.81
C CYS A 18 -3.93 -14.50 11.35
N GLN A 19 -3.09 -15.36 11.92
CA GLN A 19 -3.54 -16.58 12.59
C GLN A 19 -2.98 -16.61 14.02
N PHE A 20 -3.85 -16.78 15.00
CA PHE A 20 -3.44 -16.95 16.39
C PHE A 20 -2.93 -18.37 16.60
N GLU A 21 -1.76 -18.52 17.21
CA GLU A 21 -1.14 -19.82 17.50
C GLU A 21 -1.48 -20.33 18.90
N ILE A 22 -1.91 -19.43 19.78
CA ILE A 22 -2.23 -19.73 21.18
C ILE A 22 -3.68 -19.38 21.52
N ASP A 23 -4.20 -20.00 22.57
CA ASP A 23 -5.46 -19.58 23.18
C ASP A 23 -5.26 -18.25 23.91
N VAL A 24 -6.03 -17.22 23.55
CA VAL A 24 -5.98 -15.91 24.19
C VAL A 24 -7.30 -15.59 24.87
N PRO A 25 -7.39 -15.71 26.21
CA PRO A 25 -8.60 -15.35 26.93
C PRO A 25 -8.86 -13.84 26.82
N TYR A 26 -10.13 -13.42 26.97
CA TYR A 26 -10.58 -12.02 26.95
C TYR A 26 -10.49 -11.25 25.62
N LEU A 27 -9.78 -11.77 24.61
CA LEU A 27 -9.77 -11.20 23.24
C LEU A 27 -10.94 -11.64 22.36
N GLY A 28 -11.98 -12.24 22.94
CA GLY A 28 -13.14 -12.75 22.20
C GLY A 28 -13.91 -11.68 21.42
N HIS A 29 -13.82 -10.41 21.82
CA HIS A 29 -14.42 -9.28 21.11
C HIS A 29 -13.85 -9.05 19.70
N LEU A 30 -12.67 -9.60 19.38
CA LEU A 30 -12.08 -9.51 18.04
C LEU A 30 -12.77 -10.44 17.03
N ASP A 31 -13.39 -11.54 17.50
CA ASP A 31 -14.05 -12.57 16.67
C ASP A 31 -15.52 -12.79 17.06
N ASN A 32 -16.11 -11.88 17.85
CA ASN A 32 -17.43 -12.05 18.48
C ASN A 32 -17.59 -13.38 19.26
N SER A 33 -16.49 -13.93 19.80
CA SER A 33 -16.49 -15.12 20.63
C SER A 33 -16.74 -14.77 22.10
N PRO A 34 -17.67 -15.44 22.81
CA PRO A 34 -17.98 -15.15 24.21
C PRO A 34 -16.90 -15.60 25.20
N HIS A 35 -16.00 -16.51 24.81
CA HIS A 35 -15.05 -17.17 25.73
C HIS A 35 -13.57 -16.88 25.45
N GLY A 36 -13.26 -16.01 24.49
CA GLY A 36 -11.88 -15.73 24.05
C GLY A 36 -11.55 -16.32 22.68
N LEU A 37 -10.31 -16.09 22.23
CA LEU A 37 -9.79 -16.63 20.98
C LEU A 37 -9.13 -17.98 21.22
N LYS A 38 -9.38 -18.94 20.33
CA LYS A 38 -8.73 -20.24 20.35
C LYS A 38 -7.48 -20.20 19.46
N SER A 39 -6.57 -21.12 19.72
CA SER A 39 -5.46 -21.43 18.83
C SER A 39 -6.00 -21.83 17.45
N ASN A 40 -5.30 -21.42 16.40
CA ASN A 40 -5.65 -21.49 14.98
C ASN A 40 -6.82 -20.62 14.52
N THR A 41 -7.33 -19.71 15.36
CA THR A 41 -8.32 -18.73 14.88
C THR A 41 -7.67 -17.74 13.92
N SER A 42 -8.23 -17.63 12.71
CA SER A 42 -7.80 -16.68 11.68
C SER A 42 -8.60 -15.38 11.76
N LEU A 43 -7.91 -14.25 11.86
CA LEU A 43 -8.51 -12.93 12.00
C LEU A 43 -7.79 -11.88 11.17
N ASN A 44 -8.53 -10.85 10.76
CA ASN A 44 -7.96 -9.70 10.08
C ASN A 44 -7.73 -8.56 11.09
N LEU A 45 -6.47 -8.30 11.43
CA LEU A 45 -6.07 -7.26 12.37
C LEU A 45 -5.41 -6.08 11.65
N PRO A 46 -5.53 -4.85 12.17
CA PRO A 46 -4.74 -3.72 11.67
C PRO A 46 -3.24 -4.00 11.76
N LEU A 47 -2.48 -3.57 10.75
CA LEU A 47 -1.04 -3.79 10.63
C LEU A 47 -0.28 -3.38 11.90
N TRP A 48 -0.56 -2.20 12.46
CA TRP A 48 0.13 -1.72 13.66
C TRP A 48 -0.03 -2.65 14.86
N LEU A 49 -1.16 -3.36 14.97
CA LEU A 49 -1.40 -4.32 16.06
C LEU A 49 -0.80 -5.68 15.72
N ALA A 50 -0.99 -6.11 14.48
CA ALA A 50 -0.54 -7.38 13.97
C ALA A 50 0.99 -7.52 14.08
N GLU A 51 1.74 -6.48 13.68
CA GLU A 51 3.19 -6.40 13.84
C GLU A 51 3.63 -6.54 15.30
N MET A 52 3.01 -5.78 16.20
CA MET A 52 3.37 -5.81 17.63
C MET A 52 3.17 -7.19 18.23
N LEU A 53 2.08 -7.89 17.85
CA LEU A 53 1.81 -9.26 18.32
C LEU A 53 2.75 -10.29 17.68
N ALA A 54 3.08 -10.15 16.41
CA ALA A 54 4.01 -11.05 15.72
C ALA A 54 5.44 -10.95 16.29
N LEU A 55 5.86 -9.74 16.68
CA LEU A 55 7.17 -9.48 17.27
C LEU A 55 7.24 -9.73 18.78
N ALA A 56 6.10 -9.92 19.46
CA ALA A 56 6.00 -10.15 20.90
C ALA A 56 6.43 -11.56 21.36
N SER A 57 7.53 -12.07 20.81
CA SER A 57 8.19 -13.28 21.29
C SER A 57 8.93 -12.98 22.60
N THR A 58 8.75 -13.83 23.60
CA THR A 58 9.53 -13.77 24.85
C THR A 58 10.52 -14.93 24.90
N PRO A 59 11.56 -14.90 25.74
CA PRO A 59 12.50 -16.02 25.86
C PRO A 59 11.82 -17.35 26.23
N THR A 60 10.62 -17.27 26.82
CA THR A 60 9.86 -18.38 27.36
C THR A 60 8.62 -18.77 26.52
N SER A 61 8.23 -17.95 25.53
CA SER A 61 7.03 -18.19 24.72
C SER A 61 7.22 -17.75 23.27
N ARG A 62 6.71 -18.56 22.34
CA ARG A 62 6.61 -18.21 20.92
C ARG A 62 5.69 -17.01 20.74
N ALA A 63 5.83 -16.33 19.59
CA ALA A 63 4.90 -15.29 19.17
C ALA A 63 3.45 -15.81 19.23
N PRO A 64 2.52 -15.03 19.79
CA PRO A 64 1.11 -15.42 19.91
C PRO A 64 0.39 -15.55 18.57
N LEU A 65 0.96 -14.96 17.51
CA LEU A 65 0.31 -14.76 16.22
C LEU A 65 1.32 -14.88 15.09
N THR A 66 0.89 -15.50 13.99
CA THR A 66 1.59 -15.56 12.71
C THR A 66 0.92 -14.62 11.71
N LEU A 67 1.74 -13.90 10.95
CA LEU A 67 1.28 -13.01 9.89
C LEU A 67 1.26 -13.76 8.58
N ASN A 68 0.24 -13.51 7.76
CA ASN A 68 0.17 -13.98 6.39
C ASN A 68 0.26 -12.80 5.42
N LEU A 69 0.77 -13.05 4.21
CA LEU A 69 0.77 -12.03 3.17
C LEU A 69 -0.66 -11.56 2.87
N PRO A 70 -0.88 -10.24 2.76
CA PRO A 70 -2.20 -9.72 2.43
C PRO A 70 -2.59 -10.08 0.99
N PRO A 71 -3.90 -10.16 0.67
CA PRO A 71 -4.38 -10.51 -0.67
C PRO A 71 -3.83 -9.63 -1.80
N CYS A 72 -3.55 -8.36 -1.50
CA CYS A 72 -2.95 -7.41 -2.44
C CYS A 72 -1.53 -7.80 -2.87
N LEU A 73 -0.80 -8.57 -2.05
CA LEU A 73 0.53 -9.12 -2.34
C LEU A 73 0.47 -10.63 -2.64
N SER A 74 -0.70 -11.15 -3.00
CA SER A 74 -0.83 -12.55 -3.38
C SER A 74 0.02 -12.89 -4.60
N ALA A 75 0.42 -14.16 -4.71
CA ALA A 75 1.21 -14.65 -5.84
C ALA A 75 0.58 -14.34 -7.21
N MET A 76 -0.75 -14.33 -7.31
CA MET A 76 -1.48 -13.96 -8.52
C MET A 76 -1.26 -12.49 -8.89
N VAL A 77 -1.39 -11.57 -7.93
CA VAL A 77 -1.16 -10.13 -8.16
C VAL A 77 0.31 -9.87 -8.50
N LEU A 78 1.24 -10.49 -7.77
CA LEU A 78 2.66 -10.40 -8.08
C LEU A 78 3.01 -10.93 -9.47
N ALA A 79 2.39 -12.03 -9.91
CA ALA A 79 2.56 -12.55 -11.27
C ALA A 79 2.02 -11.58 -12.34
N ALA A 80 0.85 -10.97 -12.10
CA ALA A 80 0.29 -9.97 -13.00
C ALA A 80 1.20 -8.73 -13.10
N LEU A 81 1.70 -8.23 -11.97
CA LEU A 81 2.64 -7.11 -11.92
C LEU A 81 3.99 -7.42 -12.59
N ARG A 82 4.46 -8.67 -12.51
CA ARG A 82 5.66 -9.12 -13.22
C ARG A 82 5.48 -9.08 -14.74
N ALA A 83 4.31 -9.51 -15.21
CA ALA A 83 3.95 -9.54 -16.62
C ALA A 83 3.80 -8.12 -17.19
N ASP A 84 2.93 -7.30 -16.58
CA ASP A 84 2.79 -5.88 -16.91
C ASP A 84 2.28 -5.07 -15.69
N PRO A 85 3.13 -4.21 -15.10
CA PRO A 85 2.73 -3.28 -14.04
C PRO A 85 1.55 -2.36 -14.39
N ARG A 86 1.33 -2.07 -15.67
CA ARG A 86 0.35 -1.06 -16.12
C ARG A 86 -1.07 -1.62 -16.20
N ALA A 87 -1.18 -2.92 -16.43
CA ALA A 87 -2.47 -3.61 -16.56
C ALA A 87 -3.19 -3.78 -15.22
N VAL A 88 -2.48 -3.64 -14.10
CA VAL A 88 -3.05 -3.83 -12.75
C VAL A 88 -3.47 -2.47 -12.16
N PRO A 89 -4.76 -2.28 -11.81
CA PRO A 89 -5.20 -1.13 -11.04
C PRO A 89 -4.80 -1.29 -9.58
N LEU A 90 -3.72 -0.62 -9.15
CA LEU A 90 -3.17 -0.76 -7.80
C LEU A 90 -4.17 -0.31 -6.72
N ARG A 91 -4.95 0.74 -7.00
CA ARG A 91 -6.00 1.24 -6.09
C ARG A 91 -7.02 0.16 -5.70
N ASP A 92 -7.32 -0.75 -6.62
CA ASP A 92 -8.29 -1.84 -6.36
C ASP A 92 -7.68 -2.95 -5.50
N GLN A 93 -6.35 -3.05 -5.43
CA GLN A 93 -5.64 -3.98 -4.55
C GLN A 93 -5.52 -3.41 -3.14
N SER A 94 -5.06 -2.16 -3.02
CA SER A 94 -5.08 -1.37 -1.78
C SER A 94 -4.87 0.10 -2.13
N ALA A 95 -5.51 0.99 -1.37
CA ALA A 95 -5.30 2.44 -1.54
C ALA A 95 -3.85 2.85 -1.23
N HIS A 96 -3.18 2.13 -0.33
CA HIS A 96 -1.80 2.37 0.13
C HIS A 96 -0.88 1.21 -0.25
N PHE A 97 -1.02 0.66 -1.46
CA PHE A 97 -0.34 -0.55 -1.92
C PHE A 97 1.17 -0.58 -1.66
N TYR A 98 1.92 0.45 -2.06
CA TYR A 98 3.37 0.48 -1.82
C TYR A 98 3.70 0.66 -0.34
N GLY A 99 2.89 1.41 0.41
CA GLY A 99 3.06 1.56 1.85
C GLY A 99 2.94 0.20 2.57
N VAL A 100 1.88 -0.55 2.27
CA VAL A 100 1.68 -1.91 2.79
C VAL A 100 2.81 -2.82 2.34
N GLY A 101 3.23 -2.75 1.07
CA GLY A 101 4.36 -3.52 0.54
C GLY A 101 5.68 -3.28 1.29
N VAL A 102 6.02 -2.03 1.58
CA VAL A 102 7.22 -1.69 2.36
C VAL A 102 7.13 -2.26 3.77
N ARG A 103 5.98 -2.08 4.43
CA ARG A 103 5.81 -2.60 5.80
C ARG A 103 5.83 -4.12 5.85
N MET A 104 5.32 -4.80 4.83
CA MET A 104 5.43 -6.25 4.72
C MET A 104 6.87 -6.71 4.55
N LEU A 105 7.69 -5.98 3.79
CA LEU A 105 9.11 -6.30 3.63
C LEU A 105 9.93 -6.07 4.91
N ASP A 106 9.47 -5.20 5.82
CA ASP A 106 10.08 -5.06 7.15
C ASP A 106 9.81 -6.30 8.03
N LEU A 107 8.72 -7.03 7.78
CA LEU A 107 8.27 -8.19 8.56
C LEU A 107 8.68 -9.54 7.93
N PHE A 108 8.76 -9.59 6.60
CA PHE A 108 9.08 -10.76 5.80
C PHE A 108 10.30 -10.50 4.93
N ASP A 109 11.29 -11.40 4.94
CA ASP A 109 12.46 -11.33 4.05
C ASP A 109 12.14 -11.92 2.66
N GLU A 110 11.28 -11.24 1.91
CA GLU A 110 10.87 -11.64 0.56
C GLU A 110 11.45 -10.72 -0.52
N ARG A 111 12.71 -10.96 -0.87
CA ARG A 111 13.47 -10.16 -1.85
C ARG A 111 12.79 -10.07 -3.22
N ASP A 112 12.08 -11.12 -3.62
CA ASP A 112 11.33 -11.17 -4.87
C ASP A 112 10.19 -10.16 -4.91
N ILE A 113 9.49 -9.94 -3.79
CA ILE A 113 8.43 -8.94 -3.68
C ILE A 113 9.05 -7.54 -3.81
N ALA A 114 10.17 -7.29 -3.14
CA ALA A 114 10.86 -6.00 -3.21
C ALA A 114 11.26 -5.63 -4.64
N GLU A 115 11.76 -6.60 -5.42
CA GLU A 115 12.09 -6.37 -6.83
C GLU A 115 10.86 -6.03 -7.68
N VAL A 116 9.76 -6.76 -7.50
CA VAL A 116 8.50 -6.52 -8.21
C VAL A 116 7.94 -5.14 -7.88
N LEU A 117 7.89 -4.76 -6.60
CA LEU A 117 7.40 -3.44 -6.16
C LEU A 117 8.25 -2.32 -6.75
N ARG A 118 9.58 -2.43 -6.69
CA ARG A 118 10.48 -1.43 -7.26
C ARG A 118 10.29 -1.28 -8.76
N LYS A 119 10.25 -2.40 -9.50
CA LYS A 119 10.04 -2.39 -10.97
C LYS A 119 8.69 -1.77 -11.31
N THR A 120 7.64 -2.14 -10.58
CA THR A 120 6.27 -1.65 -10.76
C THR A 120 6.22 -0.13 -10.58
N PHE A 121 6.80 0.38 -9.49
CA PHE A 121 6.84 1.82 -9.22
C PHE A 121 7.58 2.60 -10.30
N VAL A 122 8.77 2.16 -10.72
CA VAL A 122 9.56 2.87 -11.75
C VAL A 122 8.82 2.92 -13.09
N VAL A 123 8.24 1.79 -13.54
CA VAL A 123 7.53 1.73 -14.82
C VAL A 123 6.29 2.62 -14.82
N ARG A 124 5.53 2.61 -13.71
CA ARG A 124 4.29 3.38 -13.59
C ARG A 124 4.55 4.86 -13.33
N ALA A 125 5.61 5.22 -12.62
CA ALA A 125 6.02 6.61 -12.42
C ALA A 125 6.27 7.35 -13.74
N GLY A 126 6.80 6.66 -14.76
CA GLY A 126 6.94 7.20 -16.11
C GLY A 126 5.59 7.59 -16.74
N GLU A 127 4.59 6.73 -16.64
CA GLU A 127 3.23 6.99 -17.13
C GLU A 127 2.58 8.13 -16.34
N VAL A 128 2.68 8.10 -15.00
CA VAL A 128 2.17 9.17 -14.13
C VAL A 128 2.76 10.53 -14.53
N GLY A 129 4.07 10.59 -14.80
CA GLY A 129 4.74 11.81 -15.25
C GLY A 129 4.27 12.28 -16.64
N LEU A 130 4.01 11.35 -17.56
CA LEU A 130 3.46 11.68 -18.88
C LEU A 130 2.04 12.25 -18.77
N HIS A 131 1.18 11.63 -17.97
CA HIS A 131 -0.19 12.10 -17.72
C HIS A 131 -0.20 13.44 -16.98
N ALA A 132 0.71 13.65 -16.03
CA ALA A 132 0.81 14.92 -15.29
C ALA A 132 1.12 16.10 -16.22
N ARG A 133 1.91 15.89 -17.29
CA ARG A 133 2.22 16.94 -18.28
C ARG A 133 1.05 17.26 -19.22
N LYS A 134 0.21 16.27 -19.52
CA LYS A 134 -0.90 16.36 -20.48
C LYS A 134 -2.25 16.69 -19.85
N ALA A 135 -2.32 16.85 -18.53
CA ALA A 135 -3.59 17.03 -17.82
C ALA A 135 -4.41 18.25 -18.29
N ASP A 136 -3.72 19.30 -18.77
CA ASP A 136 -4.33 20.53 -19.31
C ASP A 136 -5.01 20.32 -20.69
N GLU A 137 -4.63 19.26 -21.43
CA GLU A 137 -5.10 19.00 -22.81
C GLU A 137 -6.44 18.23 -22.89
N GLY A 138 -7.18 18.19 -21.78
CA GLY A 138 -8.47 17.53 -21.69
C GLY A 138 -8.32 16.07 -21.28
N VAL A 139 -8.66 15.80 -20.02
CA VAL A 139 -8.82 14.44 -19.46
C VAL A 139 -10.10 13.83 -20.06
N GLY A 140 -10.09 13.52 -21.36
CA GLY A 140 -11.12 12.68 -21.97
C GLY A 140 -11.04 11.27 -21.37
N GLY A 141 -12.21 10.63 -21.18
CA GLY A 141 -12.49 9.29 -20.63
C GLY A 141 -11.33 8.43 -20.10
N ASN A 142 -10.34 8.14 -20.96
CA ASN A 142 -9.16 7.34 -20.65
C ASN A 142 -8.28 7.90 -19.50
N GLY A 143 -8.20 9.22 -19.35
CA GLY A 143 -7.43 9.83 -18.25
C GLY A 143 -8.11 9.69 -16.88
N GLY A 144 -9.44 9.63 -16.84
CA GLY A 144 -10.20 9.46 -15.61
C GLY A 144 -10.05 8.05 -15.02
N GLU A 145 -10.06 7.03 -15.89
CA GLU A 145 -9.83 5.64 -15.49
C GLU A 145 -8.40 5.44 -14.96
N PHE A 146 -7.41 6.02 -15.64
CA PHE A 146 -6.02 6.02 -15.17
C PHE A 146 -5.90 6.62 -13.76
N LEU A 147 -6.43 7.83 -13.53
CA LEU A 147 -6.38 8.51 -12.23
C LEU A 147 -7.12 7.74 -11.13
N ARG A 148 -8.20 7.03 -11.48
CA ARG A 148 -8.94 6.19 -10.53
C ARG A 148 -8.07 5.01 -10.06
N GLY A 149 -7.29 4.42 -10.95
CA GLY A 149 -6.41 3.27 -10.66
C GLY A 149 -5.12 3.60 -9.90
N LEU A 150 -4.75 4.87 -9.76
CA LEU A 150 -3.55 5.30 -9.03
C LEU A 150 -3.73 5.14 -7.52
N GLU A 151 -2.78 4.46 -6.89
CA GLU A 151 -2.66 4.42 -5.42
C GLU A 151 -2.12 5.77 -4.87
N GLU A 152 -2.05 5.93 -3.56
CA GLU A 152 -1.78 7.24 -2.96
C GLU A 152 -0.38 7.83 -3.23
N TRP A 153 0.70 7.04 -3.31
CA TRP A 153 2.02 7.56 -3.68
C TRP A 153 2.04 8.07 -5.13
N GLU A 154 1.42 7.34 -6.05
CA GLU A 154 1.25 7.68 -7.46
C GLU A 154 0.37 8.91 -7.63
N ARG A 155 -0.68 9.06 -6.82
CA ARG A 155 -1.49 10.29 -6.78
C ARG A 155 -0.70 11.47 -6.26
N ALA A 156 0.08 11.29 -5.19
CA ALA A 156 0.94 12.35 -4.67
C ALA A 156 1.98 12.77 -5.71
N LEU A 157 2.57 11.80 -6.43
CA LEU A 157 3.50 12.04 -7.53
C LEU A 157 2.81 12.78 -8.69
N PHE A 158 1.61 12.36 -9.08
CA PHE A 158 0.81 13.00 -10.11
C PHE A 158 0.53 14.47 -9.77
N ARG A 159 0.00 14.74 -8.56
CA ARG A 159 -0.31 16.11 -8.10
C ARG A 159 0.93 16.99 -8.14
N ARG A 160 2.04 16.54 -7.56
CA ARG A 160 3.31 17.30 -7.55
C ARG A 160 3.85 17.54 -8.96
N GLY A 161 3.82 16.53 -9.82
CA GLY A 161 4.25 16.65 -11.22
C GLY A 161 3.38 17.63 -12.01
N HIS A 162 2.07 17.54 -11.83
CA HIS A 162 1.09 18.40 -12.48
C HIS A 162 1.26 19.87 -12.06
N ASP A 163 1.33 20.13 -10.75
CA ASP A 163 1.49 21.47 -10.21
C ASP A 163 2.83 22.08 -10.62
N GLY A 164 3.88 21.25 -10.72
CA GLY A 164 5.19 21.68 -11.23
C GLY A 164 5.14 22.12 -12.70
N VAL A 165 4.46 21.37 -13.57
CA VAL A 165 4.30 21.71 -15.00
C VAL A 165 3.45 22.99 -15.14
N LYS A 166 2.35 23.07 -14.41
CA LYS A 166 1.46 24.23 -14.41
C LYS A 166 2.20 25.49 -13.95
N GLY A 167 2.90 25.42 -12.82
CA GLY A 167 3.67 26.54 -12.28
C GLY A 167 4.77 27.01 -13.24
N ALA A 168 5.46 26.09 -13.92
CA ALA A 168 6.48 26.44 -14.91
C ALA A 168 5.88 27.15 -16.14
N LYS A 169 4.71 26.69 -16.62
CA LYS A 169 3.96 27.34 -17.72
C LYS A 169 3.54 28.76 -17.35
N GLU A 170 2.90 28.92 -16.19
CA GLU A 170 2.47 30.23 -15.69
C GLU A 170 3.64 31.21 -15.49
N TRP A 171 4.77 30.73 -14.96
CA TRP A 171 5.98 31.55 -14.83
C TRP A 171 6.50 32.00 -16.19
N THR A 172 6.61 31.09 -17.15
CA THR A 172 7.09 31.39 -18.51
C THR A 172 6.20 32.41 -19.22
N GLU A 173 4.89 32.31 -19.06
CA GLU A 173 3.92 33.27 -19.61
C GLU A 173 4.03 34.65 -18.98
N LYS A 174 4.28 34.74 -17.66
CA LYS A 174 4.51 36.02 -16.97
C LYS A 174 5.80 36.69 -17.45
N VAL A 175 6.90 35.92 -17.58
CA VAL A 175 8.17 36.45 -18.09
C VAL A 175 8.01 37.02 -19.50
N LYS A 176 7.27 36.36 -20.39
CA LYS A 176 7.01 36.86 -21.76
C LYS A 176 6.19 38.15 -21.84
N LYS A 177 5.45 38.50 -20.78
CA LYS A 177 4.62 39.72 -20.71
C LYS A 177 5.37 40.92 -20.13
N THR A 178 6.60 40.73 -19.66
CA THR A 178 7.46 41.77 -19.07
C THR A 178 8.52 42.15 -20.09
#